data_AF-A0A507ZJA0-F1
#
_entry.id   AF-A0A507ZJA0-F1
#
_cell.length_a   1.000
_cell.length_b   1.000
_cell.length_c   1.000
_cell.angle_alpha   90.00
_cell.angle_beta   90.00
_cell.angle_gamma   90.00
#
_symmetry.space_group_name_H-M   'P 1'
#
loop_
_entity.id
_entity.type
_entity.pdbx_description
1 polymer ?
#
loop_
_entity_poly.entity_id
_entity_poly.type
_entity_poly.pdbx_seq_one_letter_code
_entity_poly.pdbx_strand_id
1 'polypeptide(L)'
;MTGRRRKMLRNFKKKFWKYIIPKIAKKLAKNRIEEIDLHREKIFKQFQSVGANCTLNGANWRIKSPKKIILSNNIHIGNNFFMDGRGGITIANNVHIGENVSIISAFSNYEGNVLPFDQTVKFSPLHIEENVIIDSDVSIMPGVHIGKGAIIGRGAVVNKNIKAYEIVSAPEVKHLKFRNESHYIKLEKEKRFGDIKGAAMLDLNQNFLPTYKEKREAKIIFILGTGRSGSNAIVNILNQNPNCKAFHEDIRQLIRISTKLAENPNRKEDYFKELEDIFNTKIWQASDNQILIHSDQRLWNLIPFLKEYFPNSKYIHLEREKYSCIKSMYARNWYAQNEYPYLMDHDWAKYRLQANKINVLSDHDWQKLDALEKCAWYWNFINKQIENELSQIGEGRVLSLNLKNLEQTKAKWSRFISEEDFNYNIVKTNQVKKNHLNKYENMEEEELRNKIDAFLNLSKTF
;
A
#
# COMPACT_ATOMS: atom_id res chain seq x y z
N MET A 1 -13.18 -40.91 -0.24
CA MET A 1 -12.00 -40.58 0.63
C MET A 1 -12.46 -40.25 2.05
N THR A 2 -12.06 -41.03 3.04
CA THR A 2 -12.43 -40.85 4.47
C THR A 2 -12.00 -39.47 5.02
N GLY A 3 -12.78 -38.91 5.95
CA GLY A 3 -12.55 -37.57 6.54
C GLY A 3 -11.16 -37.40 7.20
N ARG A 4 -10.56 -38.50 7.67
CA ARG A 4 -9.20 -38.55 8.22
C ARG A 4 -8.13 -38.27 7.15
N ARG A 5 -8.27 -38.83 5.94
CA ARG A 5 -7.35 -38.57 4.81
C ARG A 5 -7.44 -37.12 4.32
N ARG A 6 -8.65 -36.54 4.25
CA ARG A 6 -8.85 -35.12 3.88
C ARG A 6 -8.20 -34.16 4.88
N LYS A 7 -8.30 -34.42 6.19
CA LYS A 7 -7.67 -33.62 7.26
C LYS A 7 -6.14 -33.70 7.21
N MET A 8 -5.60 -34.89 6.94
CA MET A 8 -4.16 -35.12 6.79
C MET A 8 -3.60 -34.36 5.58
N LEU A 9 -4.28 -34.45 4.43
CA LEU A 9 -3.91 -33.71 3.20
C LEU A 9 -3.97 -32.19 3.39
N ARG A 10 -4.97 -31.66 4.11
CA ARG A 10 -5.08 -30.23 4.41
C ARG A 10 -3.96 -29.75 5.33
N ASN A 11 -3.59 -30.55 6.33
CA ASN A 11 -2.47 -30.25 7.22
C ASN A 11 -1.12 -30.35 6.51
N PHE A 12 -0.96 -31.32 5.61
CA PHE A 12 0.21 -31.44 4.75
C PHE A 12 0.33 -30.22 3.83
N LYS A 13 -0.73 -29.84 3.10
CA LYS A 13 -0.76 -28.61 2.29
C LYS A 13 -0.40 -27.40 3.15
N LYS A 14 -0.99 -27.22 4.33
CA LYS A 14 -0.70 -26.07 5.20
C LYS A 14 0.77 -26.03 5.66
N LYS A 15 1.37 -27.17 6.01
CA LYS A 15 2.80 -27.25 6.35
C LYS A 15 3.69 -27.03 5.11
N PHE A 16 3.28 -27.55 3.96
CA PHE A 16 3.97 -27.40 2.69
C PHE A 16 4.02 -25.94 2.25
N TRP A 17 2.89 -25.24 2.20
CA TRP A 17 2.83 -23.82 1.87
C TRP A 17 3.54 -22.93 2.90
N LYS A 18 3.50 -23.28 4.20
CA LYS A 18 4.12 -22.46 5.26
C LYS A 18 5.62 -22.65 5.41
N TYR A 19 6.14 -23.86 5.19
CA TYR A 19 7.54 -24.19 5.53
C TYR A 19 8.36 -24.69 4.35
N ILE A 20 7.73 -25.36 3.38
CA ILE A 20 8.43 -25.95 2.24
C ILE A 20 8.51 -24.92 1.10
N ILE A 21 7.41 -24.25 0.77
CA ILE A 21 7.40 -23.24 -0.30
C ILE A 21 8.36 -22.07 -0.05
N PRO A 22 8.46 -21.46 1.14
CA PRO A 22 9.45 -20.41 1.37
C PRO A 22 10.90 -20.92 1.25
N LYS A 23 11.18 -22.16 1.67
CA LYS A 23 12.50 -22.78 1.50
C LYS A 23 12.81 -23.06 0.02
N ILE A 24 11.83 -23.56 -0.74
CA ILE A 24 11.95 -23.74 -2.18
C ILE A 24 12.14 -22.39 -2.87
N ALA A 25 11.33 -21.38 -2.55
CA ALA A 25 11.45 -20.03 -3.10
C ALA A 25 12.82 -19.40 -2.80
N LYS A 26 13.33 -19.55 -1.57
CA LYS A 26 14.68 -19.10 -1.20
C LYS A 26 15.77 -19.85 -1.99
N LYS A 27 15.62 -21.16 -2.17
CA LYS A 27 16.54 -21.98 -2.98
C LYS A 27 16.49 -21.57 -4.46
N LEU A 28 15.30 -21.39 -5.03
CA LEU A 28 15.11 -20.94 -6.41
C LEU A 28 15.67 -19.53 -6.62
N ALA A 29 15.46 -18.62 -5.66
CA ALA A 29 16.04 -17.27 -5.70
C ALA A 29 17.57 -17.34 -5.65
N LYS A 30 18.15 -18.19 -4.80
CA LYS A 30 19.60 -18.41 -4.74
C LYS A 30 20.14 -18.97 -6.06
N ASN A 31 19.52 -20.02 -6.59
CA ASN A 31 19.89 -20.59 -7.88
C ASN A 31 19.81 -19.55 -9.01
N ARG A 32 18.77 -18.72 -9.01
CA ARG A 32 18.62 -17.64 -9.99
C ARG A 32 19.73 -16.59 -9.87
N ILE A 33 20.15 -16.25 -8.66
CA ILE A 33 21.30 -15.33 -8.43
C ILE A 33 22.58 -15.97 -8.98
N GLU A 34 22.84 -17.24 -8.65
CA GLU A 34 24.00 -17.97 -9.15
C GLU A 34 24.00 -18.07 -10.69
N GLU A 35 22.85 -18.32 -11.31
CA GLU A 35 22.67 -18.32 -12.77
C GLU A 35 22.96 -16.94 -13.40
N ILE A 36 22.48 -15.87 -12.76
CA ILE A 36 22.73 -14.50 -13.20
C ILE A 36 24.22 -14.16 -13.11
N ASP A 37 24.88 -14.54 -12.02
CA ASP A 37 26.31 -14.30 -11.81
C ASP A 37 27.15 -15.05 -12.86
N LEU A 38 26.83 -16.32 -13.13
CA LEU A 38 27.45 -17.09 -14.21
C LEU A 38 27.22 -16.45 -15.59
N HIS A 39 26.01 -15.96 -15.85
CA HIS A 39 25.70 -15.26 -17.09
C HIS A 39 26.50 -13.96 -17.21
N ARG A 40 26.64 -13.20 -16.11
CA ARG A 40 27.44 -11.97 -16.04
C ARG A 40 28.89 -12.23 -16.39
N GLU A 41 29.50 -13.25 -15.79
CA GLU A 41 30.88 -13.62 -16.10
C GLU A 41 31.06 -13.99 -17.57
N LYS A 42 30.09 -14.73 -18.15
CA LYS A 42 30.12 -15.10 -19.56
C LYS A 42 30.00 -13.88 -20.49
N ILE A 43 29.24 -12.86 -20.11
CA ILE A 43 29.14 -11.61 -20.86
C ILE A 43 30.44 -10.80 -20.75
N PHE A 44 31.00 -10.63 -19.55
CA PHE A 44 32.26 -9.90 -19.38
C PHE A 44 33.42 -10.52 -20.17
N LYS A 45 33.48 -11.85 -20.26
CA LYS A 45 34.47 -12.56 -21.11
C LYS A 45 34.33 -12.29 -22.61
N GLN A 46 33.18 -11.78 -23.06
CA GLN A 46 32.95 -11.43 -24.46
C GLN A 46 33.30 -9.99 -24.79
N PHE A 47 33.46 -9.12 -23.78
CA PHE A 47 33.93 -7.76 -23.99
C PHE A 47 35.36 -7.75 -24.49
N GLN A 48 35.74 -6.68 -25.18
CA GLN A 48 37.11 -6.50 -25.66
C GLN A 48 38.08 -6.47 -24.47
N SER A 49 37.70 -5.74 -23.42
CA SER A 49 38.40 -5.70 -22.14
C SER A 49 37.46 -5.25 -21.02
N VAL A 50 37.70 -5.77 -19.81
CA VAL A 50 36.96 -5.40 -18.59
C VAL A 50 37.96 -5.20 -17.46
N GLY A 51 37.94 -4.02 -16.84
CA GLY A 51 38.74 -3.72 -15.66
C GLY A 51 38.14 -4.29 -14.37
N ALA A 52 38.82 -4.03 -13.26
CA ALA A 52 38.40 -4.50 -11.95
C ALA A 52 37.08 -3.84 -11.49
N ASN A 53 36.32 -4.52 -10.63
CA ASN A 53 35.12 -3.99 -9.97
C ASN A 53 33.99 -3.53 -10.91
N CYS A 54 33.81 -4.22 -12.05
CA CYS A 54 32.66 -3.97 -12.93
C CYS A 54 31.44 -4.79 -12.53
N THR A 55 30.25 -4.19 -12.54
CA THR A 55 28.98 -4.84 -12.21
C THR A 55 27.92 -4.60 -13.28
N LEU A 56 27.14 -5.65 -13.56
CA LEU A 56 25.90 -5.56 -14.34
C LEU A 56 24.75 -6.01 -13.42
N ASN A 57 23.83 -5.11 -13.09
CA ASN A 57 22.73 -5.40 -12.17
C ASN A 57 21.53 -6.03 -12.88
N GLY A 58 20.81 -6.90 -12.19
CA GLY A 58 19.63 -7.58 -12.72
C GLY A 58 19.95 -8.70 -13.71
N ALA A 59 19.09 -8.90 -14.72
CA ALA A 59 19.20 -10.04 -15.64
C ALA A 59 18.81 -9.69 -17.09
N ASN A 60 18.39 -8.45 -17.35
CA ASN A 60 17.89 -8.04 -18.66
C ASN A 60 18.95 -7.18 -19.37
N TRP A 61 19.89 -7.82 -20.07
CA TRP A 61 20.95 -7.12 -20.79
C TRP A 61 20.91 -7.49 -22.25
N ARG A 62 20.91 -6.50 -23.13
CA ARG A 62 20.93 -6.71 -24.58
C ARG A 62 22.17 -6.05 -25.15
N ILE A 63 23.12 -6.86 -25.63
CA ILE A 63 24.41 -6.37 -26.11
C ILE A 63 24.65 -6.87 -27.52
N LYS A 64 24.94 -5.95 -28.45
CA LYS A 64 25.40 -6.27 -29.80
C LYS A 64 26.90 -6.02 -29.90
N SER A 65 27.62 -6.94 -30.54
CA SER A 65 29.08 -6.85 -30.76
C SER A 65 29.89 -6.56 -29.48
N PRO A 66 29.75 -7.38 -28.41
CA PRO A 66 30.45 -7.16 -27.14
C PRO A 66 31.98 -7.05 -27.31
N LYS A 67 32.57 -7.76 -28.27
CA LYS A 67 34.02 -7.75 -28.57
C LYS A 67 34.59 -6.39 -28.99
N LYS A 68 33.77 -5.35 -29.12
CA LYS A 68 34.14 -3.97 -29.42
C LYS A 68 33.82 -2.99 -28.27
N ILE A 69 33.53 -3.53 -27.09
CA ILE A 69 33.21 -2.76 -25.89
C ILE A 69 34.37 -2.88 -24.91
N ILE A 70 34.86 -1.74 -24.45
CA ILE A 70 35.94 -1.60 -23.47
C ILE A 70 35.32 -1.02 -22.20
N LEU A 71 35.37 -1.78 -21.10
CA LEU A 71 35.07 -1.30 -19.76
C LEU A 71 36.37 -1.19 -18.97
N SER A 72 36.61 -0.02 -18.39
CA SER A 72 37.75 0.21 -17.50
C SER A 72 37.40 -0.27 -16.07
N ASN A 73 37.94 0.37 -15.02
CA ASN A 73 37.70 -0.08 -13.65
C ASN A 73 36.47 0.58 -13.02
N ASN A 74 35.83 -0.13 -12.08
CA ASN A 74 34.77 0.38 -11.22
C ASN A 74 33.57 0.92 -12.00
N ILE A 75 33.04 0.10 -12.92
CA ILE A 75 31.88 0.44 -13.75
C ILE A 75 30.64 -0.24 -13.19
N HIS A 76 29.59 0.53 -12.90
CA HIS A 76 28.33 -0.01 -12.42
C HIS A 76 27.24 0.25 -13.43
N ILE A 77 26.57 -0.80 -13.89
CA ILE A 77 25.51 -0.69 -14.90
C ILE A 77 24.23 -1.30 -14.34
N GLY A 78 23.14 -0.51 -14.37
CA GLY A 78 21.82 -0.89 -13.93
C GLY A 78 21.17 -1.99 -14.79
N ASN A 79 19.99 -2.45 -14.35
CA ASN A 79 19.23 -3.47 -15.07
C ASN A 79 18.58 -2.92 -16.35
N ASN A 80 18.16 -3.81 -17.24
CA ASN A 80 17.44 -3.48 -18.48
C ASN A 80 18.21 -2.55 -19.44
N PHE A 81 19.52 -2.71 -19.54
CA PHE A 81 20.33 -1.88 -20.44
C PHE A 81 20.43 -2.49 -21.85
N PHE A 82 20.61 -1.61 -22.83
CA PHE A 82 20.95 -1.96 -24.20
C PHE A 82 22.28 -1.30 -24.60
N MET A 83 23.23 -2.10 -25.11
CA MET A 83 24.48 -1.59 -25.69
C MET A 83 24.67 -2.12 -27.10
N ASP A 84 24.67 -1.22 -28.07
CA ASP A 84 25.07 -1.53 -29.43
C ASP A 84 26.54 -1.18 -29.62
N GLY A 85 27.44 -2.16 -29.43
CA GLY A 85 28.88 -1.99 -29.56
C GLY A 85 29.40 -2.07 -31.00
N ARG A 86 28.55 -2.16 -32.02
CA ARG A 86 28.98 -2.38 -33.42
C ARG A 86 30.00 -1.34 -33.91
N GLY A 87 29.85 -0.08 -33.54
CA GLY A 87 30.78 1.02 -33.85
C GLY A 87 31.86 1.28 -32.80
N GLY A 88 31.86 0.54 -31.68
CA GLY A 88 32.82 0.70 -30.59
C GLY A 88 32.26 1.54 -29.44
N ILE A 89 32.43 1.05 -28.22
CA ILE A 89 32.06 1.77 -27.00
C ILE A 89 33.22 1.68 -26.01
N THR A 90 33.67 2.81 -25.49
CA THR A 90 34.68 2.88 -24.44
C THR A 90 34.12 3.60 -23.22
N ILE A 91 34.21 2.93 -22.06
CA ILE A 91 33.78 3.48 -20.76
C ILE A 91 35.01 3.49 -19.84
N ALA A 92 35.44 4.69 -19.44
CA ALA A 92 36.59 4.92 -18.58
C ALA A 92 36.26 4.71 -17.10
N ASN A 93 37.22 4.92 -16.20
CA ASN A 93 37.10 4.51 -14.80
C ASN A 93 35.96 5.21 -14.03
N ASN A 94 35.40 4.52 -13.02
CA ASN A 94 34.46 5.08 -12.05
C ASN A 94 33.16 5.63 -12.66
N VAL A 95 32.57 4.92 -13.62
CA VAL A 95 31.31 5.34 -14.25
C VAL A 95 30.13 4.61 -13.64
N HIS A 96 29.07 5.36 -13.32
CA HIS A 96 27.80 4.82 -12.86
C HIS A 96 26.71 5.02 -13.91
N ILE A 97 26.04 3.94 -14.30
CA ILE A 97 25.00 3.92 -15.32
C ILE A 97 23.74 3.32 -14.70
N GLY A 98 22.64 4.06 -14.73
CA GLY A 98 21.35 3.69 -14.16
C GLY A 98 20.65 2.57 -14.92
N GLU A 99 19.39 2.35 -14.56
CA GLU A 99 18.54 1.33 -15.19
C GLU A 99 17.93 1.84 -16.50
N ASN A 100 17.54 0.93 -17.40
CA ASN A 100 16.87 1.27 -18.66
C ASN A 100 17.69 2.17 -19.62
N VAL A 101 19.02 2.16 -19.50
CA VAL A 101 19.90 2.97 -20.37
C VAL A 101 20.15 2.28 -21.72
N SER A 102 20.10 3.05 -22.80
CA SER A 102 20.48 2.61 -24.14
C SER A 102 21.69 3.37 -24.66
N ILE A 103 22.76 2.65 -25.03
CA ILE A 103 23.98 3.21 -25.60
C ILE A 103 24.13 2.65 -27.02
N ILE A 104 24.09 3.51 -28.03
CA ILE A 104 24.02 3.08 -29.43
C ILE A 104 25.23 3.63 -30.17
N SER A 105 26.08 2.77 -30.74
CA SER A 105 27.25 3.20 -31.56
C SER A 105 27.07 2.93 -33.06
N ALA A 106 25.87 2.54 -33.51
CA ALA A 106 25.61 2.22 -34.91
C ALA A 106 24.17 2.46 -35.32
N PHE A 107 23.95 2.89 -36.56
CA PHE A 107 22.63 3.09 -37.14
C PHE A 107 22.58 2.63 -38.60
N SER A 108 21.37 2.29 -39.08
CA SER A 108 21.17 1.86 -40.47
C SER A 108 21.54 2.99 -41.44
N ASN A 109 22.18 2.64 -42.56
CA ASN A 109 22.55 3.63 -43.55
C ASN A 109 21.35 4.02 -44.42
N TYR A 110 20.66 5.10 -44.02
CA TYR A 110 19.55 5.68 -44.78
C TYR A 110 20.00 6.45 -46.03
N GLU A 111 21.31 6.70 -46.19
CA GLU A 111 21.93 7.25 -47.41
C GLU A 111 22.48 6.14 -48.31
N GLY A 112 22.08 4.89 -48.05
CA GLY A 112 22.42 3.74 -48.87
C GLY A 112 21.62 3.70 -50.18
N ASN A 113 21.80 2.63 -50.94
CA ASN A 113 21.20 2.51 -52.28
C ASN A 113 19.73 2.05 -52.27
N VAL A 114 19.11 1.85 -51.09
CA VAL A 114 17.74 1.34 -50.92
C VAL A 114 17.03 2.05 -49.75
N LEU A 115 15.72 2.31 -49.88
CA LEU A 115 14.87 2.88 -48.83
C LEU A 115 14.12 1.79 -48.04
N PRO A 116 13.88 1.95 -46.72
CA PRO A 116 14.29 3.09 -45.90
C PRO A 116 15.79 3.06 -45.51
N PHE A 117 16.50 1.96 -45.75
CA PHE A 117 17.95 1.82 -45.66
C PHE A 117 18.40 0.53 -46.37
N ASP A 118 19.67 0.44 -46.79
CA ASP A 118 20.24 -0.78 -47.39
C ASP A 118 20.94 -1.69 -46.36
N GLN A 119 21.71 -2.68 -46.81
CA GLN A 119 22.39 -3.64 -45.93
C GLN A 119 23.62 -3.05 -45.20
N THR A 120 24.00 -1.80 -45.50
CA THR A 120 25.17 -1.15 -44.91
C THR A 120 24.83 -0.46 -43.58
N VAL A 121 25.83 -0.32 -42.71
CA VAL A 121 25.68 0.25 -41.36
C VAL A 121 26.68 1.37 -41.17
N LYS A 122 26.22 2.50 -40.63
CA LYS A 122 27.09 3.60 -40.20
C LYS A 122 27.52 3.34 -38.75
N PHE A 123 28.83 3.28 -38.54
CA PHE A 123 29.46 3.10 -37.24
C PHE A 123 29.93 4.45 -36.71
N SER A 124 29.61 4.75 -35.46
CA SER A 124 30.02 5.99 -34.80
C SER A 124 30.45 5.65 -33.37
N PRO A 125 31.77 5.55 -33.12
CA PRO A 125 32.32 5.23 -31.81
C PRO A 125 31.79 6.16 -30.72
N LEU A 126 31.67 5.63 -29.51
CA LEU A 126 31.15 6.36 -28.36
C LEU A 126 32.14 6.27 -27.20
N HIS A 127 32.38 7.40 -26.55
CA HIS A 127 33.34 7.52 -25.44
C HIS A 127 32.67 8.13 -24.21
N ILE A 128 32.84 7.49 -23.07
CA ILE A 128 32.43 7.96 -21.75
C ILE A 128 33.68 8.05 -20.87
N GLU A 129 34.05 9.25 -20.47
CA GLU A 129 35.25 9.51 -19.66
C GLU A 129 35.04 9.21 -18.15
N GLU A 130 36.05 9.46 -17.32
CA GLU A 130 36.01 9.02 -15.93
C GLU A 130 34.97 9.78 -15.08
N ASN A 131 34.52 9.13 -14.01
CA ASN A 131 33.67 9.74 -12.98
C ASN A 131 32.31 10.25 -13.50
N VAL A 132 31.84 9.71 -14.63
CA VAL A 132 30.54 10.08 -15.21
C VAL A 132 29.39 9.38 -14.48
N ILE A 133 28.29 10.10 -14.30
CA ILE A 133 27.01 9.54 -13.83
C ILE A 133 26.00 9.64 -14.97
N ILE A 134 25.37 8.53 -15.30
CA ILE A 134 24.22 8.46 -16.21
C ILE A 134 23.06 7.89 -15.40
N ASP A 135 22.02 8.68 -15.14
CA ASP A 135 20.82 8.23 -14.41
C ASP A 135 19.96 7.31 -15.29
N SER A 136 18.87 6.80 -14.74
CA SER A 136 17.99 5.86 -15.42
C SER A 136 17.28 6.48 -16.64
N ASP A 137 16.83 5.61 -17.55
CA ASP A 137 15.99 5.97 -18.69
C ASP A 137 16.68 6.92 -19.70
N VAL A 138 18.01 6.94 -19.73
CA VAL A 138 18.82 7.74 -20.67
C VAL A 138 19.09 6.98 -21.98
N SER A 139 19.05 7.70 -23.11
CA SER A 139 19.48 7.17 -24.41
C SER A 139 20.64 7.98 -24.98
N ILE A 140 21.79 7.33 -25.19
CA ILE A 140 22.99 7.95 -25.77
C ILE A 140 23.12 7.52 -27.23
N MET A 141 23.11 8.52 -28.12
CA MET A 141 23.09 8.33 -29.57
C MET A 141 24.49 8.08 -30.16
N PRO A 142 24.57 7.53 -31.39
CA PRO A 142 25.84 7.25 -32.06
C PRO A 142 26.76 8.47 -32.15
N GLY A 143 28.05 8.28 -31.90
CA GLY A 143 29.08 9.31 -32.06
C GLY A 143 29.27 10.26 -30.87
N VAL A 144 28.50 10.09 -29.79
CA VAL A 144 28.58 10.97 -28.62
C VAL A 144 29.86 10.75 -27.82
N HIS A 145 30.44 11.85 -27.35
CA HIS A 145 31.50 11.90 -26.34
C HIS A 145 30.95 12.53 -25.06
N ILE A 146 31.07 11.84 -23.93
CA ILE A 146 30.69 12.34 -22.60
C ILE A 146 31.96 12.61 -21.79
N GLY A 147 32.22 13.89 -21.55
CA GLY A 147 33.40 14.35 -20.83
C GLY A 147 33.42 13.98 -19.36
N LYS A 148 34.62 13.99 -18.79
CA LYS A 148 34.93 13.59 -17.42
C LYS A 148 34.05 14.28 -16.40
N GLY A 149 33.52 13.53 -15.45
CA GLY A 149 32.71 14.06 -14.35
C GLY A 149 31.33 14.60 -14.76
N ALA A 150 30.92 14.41 -16.01
CA ALA A 150 29.59 14.84 -16.44
C ALA A 150 28.47 14.03 -15.75
N ILE A 151 27.31 14.65 -15.59
CA ILE A 151 26.10 14.01 -15.04
C ILE A 151 24.97 14.13 -16.05
N ILE A 152 24.43 12.98 -16.47
CA ILE A 152 23.26 12.89 -17.34
C ILE A 152 22.05 12.52 -16.48
N GLY A 153 21.13 13.47 -16.31
CA GLY A 153 19.90 13.29 -15.56
C GLY A 153 18.89 12.38 -16.24
N ARG A 154 17.98 11.84 -15.44
CA ARG A 154 16.98 10.85 -15.84
C ARG A 154 16.18 11.27 -17.07
N GLY A 155 15.95 10.32 -17.99
CA GLY A 155 15.08 10.51 -19.16
C GLY A 155 15.69 11.31 -20.32
N ALA A 156 16.98 11.67 -20.25
CA ALA A 156 17.63 12.44 -21.31
C ALA A 156 17.89 11.63 -22.59
N VAL A 157 17.80 12.29 -23.75
CA VAL A 157 18.32 11.79 -25.03
C VAL A 157 19.56 12.59 -25.39
N VAL A 158 20.72 11.97 -25.23
CA VAL A 158 22.02 12.60 -25.50
C VAL A 158 22.38 12.38 -26.97
N ASN A 159 22.25 13.43 -27.78
CA ASN A 159 22.55 13.42 -29.22
C ASN A 159 23.68 14.37 -29.63
N LYS A 160 24.36 14.98 -28.65
CA LYS A 160 25.52 15.85 -28.82
C LYS A 160 26.53 15.55 -27.73
N ASN A 161 27.78 15.91 -27.97
CA ASN A 161 28.85 15.75 -26.98
C ASN A 161 28.55 16.58 -25.73
N ILE A 162 28.84 15.99 -24.58
CA ILE A 162 28.70 16.60 -23.26
C ILE A 162 30.09 16.97 -22.77
N LYS A 163 30.25 18.23 -22.31
CA LYS A 163 31.53 18.73 -21.83
C LYS A 163 31.89 18.09 -20.49
N ALA A 164 33.17 18.13 -20.14
CA ALA A 164 33.61 17.71 -18.82
C ALA A 164 32.89 18.53 -17.73
N TYR A 165 32.47 17.85 -16.67
CA TYR A 165 31.76 18.38 -15.50
C TYR A 165 30.37 18.97 -15.79
N GLU A 166 29.87 18.85 -17.02
CA GLU A 166 28.56 19.36 -17.40
C GLU A 166 27.45 18.48 -16.80
N ILE A 167 26.43 19.14 -16.25
CA ILE A 167 25.22 18.47 -15.77
C ILE A 167 24.10 18.80 -16.76
N VAL A 168 23.61 17.80 -17.46
CA VAL A 168 22.47 17.92 -18.39
C VAL A 168 21.33 17.03 -17.91
N SER A 169 20.08 17.43 -18.10
CA SER A 169 18.90 16.62 -17.79
C SER A 169 17.98 16.50 -19.01
N ALA A 170 16.88 15.77 -18.86
CA ALA A 170 15.81 15.79 -19.86
C ALA A 170 15.35 17.24 -20.12
N PRO A 171 14.99 17.58 -21.37
CA PRO A 171 14.51 18.92 -21.69
C PRO A 171 13.31 19.30 -20.82
N GLU A 172 13.20 20.58 -20.47
CA GLU A 172 12.03 21.10 -19.74
C GLU A 172 10.72 20.73 -20.45
N VAL A 173 9.66 20.53 -19.66
CA VAL A 173 8.32 20.27 -20.18
C VAL A 173 7.88 21.49 -20.99
N LYS A 174 7.96 21.38 -22.31
CA LYS A 174 7.45 22.40 -23.23
C LYS A 174 5.92 22.29 -23.30
N HIS A 175 5.20 23.36 -22.94
CA HIS A 175 3.77 23.45 -23.26
C HIS A 175 3.58 23.37 -24.79
N LEU A 176 2.79 22.40 -25.26
CA LEU A 176 2.48 22.26 -26.67
C LEU A 176 1.16 22.94 -27.03
N LYS A 177 0.07 22.53 -26.37
CA LYS A 177 -1.27 23.13 -26.44
C LYS A 177 -2.17 22.51 -25.39
N PHE A 178 -3.29 23.16 -25.09
CA PHE A 178 -4.42 22.53 -24.40
C PHE A 178 -5.22 21.61 -25.35
N ARG A 179 -6.00 20.69 -24.78
CA ARG A 179 -7.06 20.00 -25.52
C ARG A 179 -8.15 21.02 -25.88
N ASN A 180 -8.93 20.77 -26.92
CA ASN A 180 -10.15 21.54 -27.16
C ASN A 180 -11.12 21.26 -26.01
N GLU A 181 -11.29 22.24 -25.13
CA GLU A 181 -12.08 22.12 -23.91
C GLU A 181 -13.55 21.85 -24.20
N SER A 182 -14.16 22.60 -25.12
CA SER A 182 -15.56 22.41 -25.52
C SER A 182 -15.80 20.99 -26.07
N HIS A 183 -14.86 20.48 -26.86
CA HIS A 183 -14.92 19.10 -27.36
C HIS A 183 -14.79 18.07 -26.22
N TYR A 184 -13.87 18.29 -25.28
CA TYR A 184 -13.69 17.41 -24.14
C TYR A 184 -14.92 17.36 -23.24
N ILE A 185 -15.43 18.51 -22.81
CA ILE A 185 -16.62 18.64 -21.97
C ILE A 185 -17.83 18.02 -22.67
N LYS A 186 -17.97 18.21 -23.99
CA LYS A 186 -19.00 17.54 -24.79
C LYS A 186 -18.90 16.02 -24.68
N LEU A 187 -17.72 15.45 -24.95
CA LEU A 187 -17.52 13.99 -24.91
C LEU A 187 -17.71 13.41 -23.50
N GLU A 188 -17.28 14.13 -22.47
CA GLU A 188 -17.47 13.76 -21.07
C GLU A 188 -18.95 13.74 -20.69
N LYS A 189 -19.70 14.80 -21.04
CA LYS A 189 -21.15 14.88 -20.83
C LYS A 189 -21.90 13.78 -21.59
N GLU A 190 -21.47 13.48 -22.81
CA GLU A 190 -21.99 12.39 -23.63
C GLU A 190 -21.49 11.01 -23.18
N LYS A 191 -20.65 10.92 -22.14
CA LYS A 191 -20.15 9.65 -21.61
C LYS A 191 -19.41 8.80 -22.66
N ARG A 192 -18.74 9.47 -23.62
CA ARG A 192 -18.03 8.82 -24.75
C ARG A 192 -16.58 8.48 -24.39
N PHE A 193 -16.40 7.42 -23.61
CA PHE A 193 -15.08 6.94 -23.21
C PHE A 193 -14.60 5.79 -24.09
N GLY A 194 -13.27 5.69 -24.28
CA GLY A 194 -12.64 4.64 -25.07
C GLY A 194 -12.26 3.43 -24.21
N ASP A 195 -12.39 2.23 -24.78
CA ASP A 195 -11.90 0.98 -24.18
C ASP A 195 -10.37 0.83 -24.35
N ILE A 196 -9.81 -0.34 -24.00
CA ILE A 196 -8.38 -0.64 -24.14
C ILE A 196 -7.85 -0.55 -25.59
N LYS A 197 -8.75 -0.60 -26.58
CA LYS A 197 -8.43 -0.46 -28.01
C LYS A 197 -8.79 0.93 -28.55
N GLY A 198 -9.31 1.83 -27.69
CA GLY A 198 -9.78 3.16 -28.07
C GLY A 198 -11.17 3.17 -28.74
N ALA A 199 -11.89 2.04 -28.75
CA ALA A 199 -13.26 1.99 -29.27
C ALA A 199 -14.23 2.58 -28.25
N ALA A 200 -15.27 3.28 -28.72
CA ALA A 200 -16.28 3.87 -27.83
C ALA A 200 -17.00 2.78 -27.02
N MET A 201 -17.03 2.94 -25.71
CA MET A 201 -17.73 2.04 -24.81
C MET A 201 -19.24 2.24 -24.96
N LEU A 202 -19.95 1.20 -25.39
CA LEU A 202 -21.37 1.27 -25.78
C LEU A 202 -22.33 1.34 -24.59
N ASP A 203 -21.96 0.76 -23.44
CA ASP A 203 -22.73 0.82 -22.19
C ASP A 203 -21.79 1.05 -21.01
N LEU A 204 -21.73 2.28 -20.50
CA LEU A 204 -20.87 2.58 -19.36
C LEU A 204 -21.36 1.94 -18.06
N ASN A 205 -22.66 1.72 -17.89
CA ASN A 205 -23.18 1.18 -16.63
C ASN A 205 -22.79 -0.29 -16.45
N GLN A 206 -22.61 -1.03 -17.56
CA GLN A 206 -22.04 -2.37 -17.53
C GLN A 206 -20.52 -2.37 -17.29
N ASN A 207 -19.85 -1.29 -17.65
CA ASN A 207 -18.39 -1.25 -17.65
C ASN A 207 -17.78 -0.56 -16.42
N PHE A 208 -18.50 0.35 -15.77
CA PHE A 208 -18.06 1.05 -14.56
C PHE A 208 -18.95 0.72 -13.38
N LEU A 209 -18.33 0.25 -12.31
CA LEU A 209 -19.00 0.15 -11.02
C LEU A 209 -19.19 1.56 -10.45
N PRO A 210 -20.32 1.82 -9.78
CA PRO A 210 -20.60 3.14 -9.24
C PRO A 210 -19.61 3.51 -8.13
N THR A 211 -19.38 4.78 -7.94
CA THR A 211 -18.60 5.32 -6.81
C THR A 211 -19.47 5.46 -5.57
N TYR A 212 -18.85 5.69 -4.40
CA TYR A 212 -19.62 5.99 -3.19
C TYR A 212 -20.37 7.31 -3.28
N LYS A 213 -19.88 8.27 -4.07
CA LYS A 213 -20.62 9.50 -4.39
C LYS A 213 -21.97 9.20 -5.04
N GLU A 214 -21.98 8.31 -6.03
CA GLU A 214 -23.20 7.93 -6.76
C GLU A 214 -24.15 7.08 -5.91
N LYS A 215 -23.62 6.35 -4.92
CA LYS A 215 -24.38 5.51 -3.99
C LYS A 215 -24.51 6.10 -2.58
N ARG A 216 -24.33 7.40 -2.41
CA ARG A 216 -24.30 8.02 -1.06
C ARG A 216 -25.63 7.90 -0.30
N GLU A 217 -26.73 7.81 -1.03
CA GLU A 217 -28.08 7.63 -0.49
C GLU A 217 -28.41 6.15 -0.19
N ALA A 218 -27.55 5.21 -0.59
CA ALA A 218 -27.74 3.79 -0.33
C ALA A 218 -27.61 3.46 1.16
N LYS A 219 -28.09 2.27 1.55
CA LYS A 219 -27.99 1.78 2.92
C LYS A 219 -26.56 1.35 3.23
N ILE A 220 -25.88 2.18 4.03
CA ILE A 220 -24.51 1.95 4.49
C ILE A 220 -24.51 1.80 6.01
N ILE A 221 -23.72 0.89 6.55
CA ILE A 221 -23.59 0.68 7.99
C ILE A 221 -22.14 0.82 8.42
N PHE A 222 -21.90 1.65 9.43
CA PHE A 222 -20.59 1.82 10.04
C PHE A 222 -20.53 1.11 11.39
N ILE A 223 -19.62 0.14 11.53
CA ILE A 223 -19.37 -0.59 12.76
C ILE A 223 -18.18 0.02 13.48
N LEU A 224 -18.49 0.66 14.59
CA LEU A 224 -17.59 1.40 15.47
C LEU A 224 -17.05 0.49 16.56
N GLY A 225 -15.82 0.74 17.01
CA GLY A 225 -15.27 0.08 18.19
C GLY A 225 -13.82 0.50 18.44
N THR A 226 -13.25 -0.01 19.52
CA THR A 226 -11.91 0.39 19.98
C THR A 226 -10.75 -0.26 19.21
N GLY A 227 -11.04 -1.15 18.27
CA GLY A 227 -10.06 -2.13 17.82
C GLY A 227 -9.88 -3.21 18.89
N ARG A 228 -9.57 -4.43 18.45
CA ARG A 228 -9.69 -5.64 19.31
C ARG A 228 -11.08 -5.83 19.93
N SER A 229 -12.12 -5.19 19.40
CA SER A 229 -13.53 -5.39 19.80
C SER A 229 -14.15 -6.66 19.21
N GLY A 230 -13.49 -7.28 18.21
CA GLY A 230 -14.01 -8.47 17.50
C GLY A 230 -14.72 -8.13 16.19
N SER A 231 -14.53 -6.91 15.67
CA SER A 231 -15.03 -6.44 14.37
C SER A 231 -14.82 -7.42 13.22
N ASN A 232 -13.63 -8.03 13.15
CA ASN A 232 -13.32 -9.06 12.15
C ASN A 232 -14.27 -10.26 12.20
N ALA A 233 -14.68 -10.70 13.38
CA ALA A 233 -15.63 -11.81 13.51
C ALA A 233 -17.02 -11.39 13.00
N ILE A 234 -17.45 -10.16 13.33
CA ILE A 234 -18.72 -9.60 12.84
C ILE A 234 -18.72 -9.46 11.33
N VAL A 235 -17.67 -8.91 10.73
CA VAL A 235 -17.55 -8.80 9.26
C VAL A 235 -17.68 -10.16 8.58
N ASN A 236 -17.07 -11.22 9.15
CA ASN A 236 -17.21 -12.59 8.63
C ASN A 236 -18.61 -13.19 8.82
N ILE A 237 -19.34 -12.79 9.86
CA ILE A 237 -20.74 -13.19 10.07
C ILE A 237 -21.64 -12.49 9.06
N LEU A 238 -21.48 -11.18 8.89
CA LEU A 238 -22.32 -10.38 7.99
C LEU A 238 -22.12 -10.78 6.52
N ASN A 239 -20.91 -11.11 6.10
CA ASN A 239 -20.65 -11.61 4.74
C ASN A 239 -21.24 -13.00 4.45
N GLN A 240 -21.86 -13.69 5.43
CA GLN A 240 -22.65 -14.90 5.17
C GLN A 240 -24.08 -14.57 4.72
N ASN A 241 -24.55 -13.34 4.95
CA ASN A 241 -25.83 -12.87 4.43
C ASN A 241 -25.62 -12.38 2.97
N PRO A 242 -26.31 -12.95 1.98
CA PRO A 242 -26.19 -12.51 0.59
C PRO A 242 -26.56 -11.04 0.36
N ASN A 243 -27.38 -10.46 1.24
CA ASN A 243 -27.80 -9.05 1.19
C ASN A 243 -26.77 -8.11 1.84
N CYS A 244 -25.61 -8.60 2.29
CA CYS A 244 -24.60 -7.79 2.95
C CYS A 244 -23.25 -7.89 2.24
N LYS A 245 -22.54 -6.76 2.20
CA LYS A 245 -21.14 -6.69 1.81
C LYS A 245 -20.35 -5.93 2.87
N ALA A 246 -19.65 -6.67 3.72
CA ALA A 246 -18.92 -6.12 4.85
C ALA A 246 -17.41 -6.09 4.62
N PHE A 247 -16.78 -4.97 4.96
CA PHE A 247 -15.35 -4.73 4.88
C PHE A 247 -14.76 -4.48 6.26
N HIS A 248 -13.51 -4.92 6.46
CA HIS A 248 -12.73 -4.65 7.68
C HIS A 248 -11.49 -3.85 7.28
N GLU A 249 -11.40 -2.60 7.74
CA GLU A 249 -10.25 -1.72 7.53
C GLU A 249 -9.80 -1.61 6.06
N ASP A 250 -10.76 -1.50 5.12
CA ASP A 250 -10.50 -1.49 3.68
C ASP A 250 -10.09 -0.12 3.12
N ILE A 251 -10.23 0.95 3.92
CA ILE A 251 -9.78 2.30 3.58
C ILE A 251 -8.64 2.66 4.55
N ARG A 252 -7.40 2.36 4.14
CA ARG A 252 -6.21 2.50 5.00
C ARG A 252 -5.98 3.92 5.48
N GLN A 253 -6.39 4.93 4.71
CA GLN A 253 -6.19 6.34 5.03
C GLN A 253 -6.98 6.77 6.27
N LEU A 254 -8.11 6.11 6.58
CA LEU A 254 -8.98 6.51 7.70
C LEU A 254 -8.27 6.53 9.04
N ILE A 255 -7.31 5.61 9.26
CA ILE A 255 -6.58 5.56 10.53
C ILE A 255 -5.74 6.80 10.76
N ARG A 256 -5.08 7.28 9.70
CA ARG A 256 -4.30 8.51 9.74
C ARG A 256 -5.24 9.71 9.87
N ILE A 257 -6.26 9.79 9.04
CA ILE A 257 -7.17 10.94 8.98
C ILE A 257 -7.87 11.14 10.32
N SER A 258 -8.48 10.08 10.85
CA SER A 258 -9.16 10.09 12.15
C SER A 258 -8.26 10.50 13.30
N THR A 259 -7.05 9.92 13.41
CA THR A 259 -6.11 10.29 14.47
C THR A 259 -5.59 11.72 14.29
N LYS A 260 -5.26 12.13 13.07
CA LYS A 260 -4.75 13.48 12.80
C LYS A 260 -5.80 14.57 12.99
N LEU A 261 -7.07 14.26 12.72
CA LEU A 261 -8.20 15.11 13.04
C LEU A 261 -8.35 15.29 14.56
N ALA A 262 -8.17 14.22 15.34
CA ALA A 262 -8.22 14.31 16.81
C ALA A 262 -7.04 15.16 17.36
N GLU A 263 -5.85 15.02 16.78
CA GLU A 263 -4.67 15.82 17.16
C GLU A 263 -4.76 17.28 16.72
N ASN A 264 -5.43 17.56 15.60
CA ASN A 264 -5.45 18.89 14.96
C ASN A 264 -6.88 19.25 14.50
N PRO A 265 -7.81 19.48 15.42
CA PRO A 265 -9.21 19.78 15.08
C PRO A 265 -9.37 21.04 14.22
N ASN A 266 -8.44 22.00 14.34
CA ASN A 266 -8.42 23.22 13.53
C ASN A 266 -8.23 22.96 12.02
N ARG A 267 -7.75 21.77 11.63
CA ARG A 267 -7.58 21.35 10.23
C ARG A 267 -8.72 20.44 9.74
N LYS A 268 -9.88 20.48 10.39
CA LYS A 268 -11.05 19.66 10.07
C LYS A 268 -11.40 19.69 8.57
N GLU A 269 -11.41 20.88 7.97
CA GLU A 269 -11.77 21.06 6.56
C GLU A 269 -10.82 20.33 5.61
N ASP A 270 -9.51 20.37 5.87
CA ASP A 270 -8.50 19.64 5.08
C ASP A 270 -8.77 18.12 5.11
N TYR A 271 -9.04 17.59 6.29
CA TYR A 271 -9.30 16.16 6.49
C TYR A 271 -10.64 15.73 5.88
N PHE A 272 -11.67 16.58 5.96
CA PHE A 272 -12.98 16.30 5.37
C PHE A 272 -12.92 16.33 3.85
N LYS A 273 -12.15 17.26 3.27
CA LYS A 273 -11.86 17.27 1.83
C LYS A 273 -11.14 16.00 1.39
N GLU A 274 -10.14 15.54 2.16
CA GLU A 274 -9.48 14.27 1.85
C GLU A 274 -10.45 13.07 1.89
N LEU A 275 -11.36 13.04 2.87
CA LEU A 275 -12.39 11.99 2.95
C LEU A 275 -13.36 12.06 1.77
N GLU A 276 -13.77 13.26 1.36
CA GLU A 276 -14.60 13.47 0.19
C GLU A 276 -13.91 12.96 -1.08
N ASP A 277 -12.62 13.25 -1.29
CA ASP A 277 -11.86 12.73 -2.43
C ASP A 277 -11.79 11.20 -2.42
N ILE A 278 -11.60 10.60 -1.23
CA ILE A 278 -11.60 9.15 -1.06
C ILE A 278 -12.96 8.55 -1.44
N PHE A 279 -14.07 9.07 -0.90
CA PHE A 279 -15.40 8.52 -1.19
C PHE A 279 -15.94 8.92 -2.59
N ASN A 280 -15.42 9.98 -3.19
CA ASN A 280 -15.72 10.33 -4.59
C ASN A 280 -15.13 9.32 -5.57
N THR A 281 -14.00 8.71 -5.22
CA THR A 281 -13.25 7.81 -6.11
C THR A 281 -13.37 6.34 -5.73
N LYS A 282 -13.68 6.04 -4.46
CA LYS A 282 -13.86 4.67 -4.00
C LYS A 282 -15.04 4.03 -4.71
N ILE A 283 -14.79 2.84 -5.26
CA ILE A 283 -15.77 2.04 -5.98
C ILE A 283 -16.66 1.27 -5.02
N TRP A 284 -17.97 1.35 -5.24
CA TRP A 284 -19.00 0.54 -4.62
C TRP A 284 -18.89 -0.92 -5.11
N GLN A 285 -18.22 -1.75 -4.32
CA GLN A 285 -18.03 -3.17 -4.62
C GLN A 285 -19.11 -4.06 -3.99
N ALA A 286 -20.37 -3.66 -4.16
CA ALA A 286 -21.55 -4.40 -3.73
C ALA A 286 -22.61 -4.34 -4.84
N SER A 287 -23.55 -5.30 -4.86
CA SER A 287 -24.72 -5.18 -5.73
C SER A 287 -25.67 -4.09 -5.21
N ASP A 288 -26.62 -3.65 -6.04
CA ASP A 288 -27.58 -2.59 -5.66
C ASP A 288 -28.48 -2.99 -4.50
N ASN A 289 -28.76 -4.29 -4.35
CA ASN A 289 -29.57 -4.82 -3.26
C ASN A 289 -28.75 -5.15 -2.00
N GLN A 290 -27.42 -5.02 -2.07
CA GLN A 290 -26.54 -5.30 -0.94
C GLN A 290 -26.36 -4.07 -0.06
N ILE A 291 -26.46 -4.30 1.24
CA ILE A 291 -26.12 -3.35 2.28
C ILE A 291 -24.62 -3.37 2.48
N LEU A 292 -24.02 -2.21 2.34
CA LEU A 292 -22.58 -2.06 2.46
C LEU A 292 -22.24 -1.75 3.92
N ILE A 293 -21.26 -2.48 4.47
CA ILE A 293 -20.88 -2.35 5.88
C ILE A 293 -19.38 -2.11 5.99
N HIS A 294 -18.99 -1.03 6.65
CA HIS A 294 -17.59 -0.78 7.00
C HIS A 294 -17.37 -0.98 8.49
N SER A 295 -16.38 -1.79 8.84
CA SER A 295 -15.88 -1.84 10.21
C SER A 295 -14.44 -1.36 10.28
N ASP A 296 -14.22 -0.33 11.07
CA ASP A 296 -12.89 0.21 11.33
C ASP A 296 -12.87 0.85 12.72
N GLN A 297 -11.76 0.64 13.44
CA GLN A 297 -11.53 1.14 14.80
C GLN A 297 -11.33 2.66 14.89
N ARG A 298 -11.45 3.38 13.78
CA ARG A 298 -11.19 4.83 13.68
C ARG A 298 -12.37 5.62 13.15
N LEU A 299 -13.48 4.96 12.84
CA LEU A 299 -14.69 5.62 12.35
C LEU A 299 -15.32 6.57 13.38
N TRP A 300 -15.03 6.40 14.67
CA TRP A 300 -15.62 7.20 15.76
C TRP A 300 -15.43 8.70 15.55
N ASN A 301 -14.21 9.15 15.22
CA ASN A 301 -13.92 10.57 15.01
C ASN A 301 -14.40 11.09 13.65
N LEU A 302 -14.92 10.21 12.80
CA LEU A 302 -15.35 10.52 11.45
C LEU A 302 -16.88 10.55 11.34
N ILE A 303 -17.62 10.21 12.40
CA ILE A 303 -19.08 10.22 12.43
C ILE A 303 -19.65 11.57 11.94
N PRO A 304 -19.12 12.74 12.34
CA PRO A 304 -19.64 14.02 11.85
C PRO A 304 -19.59 14.16 10.33
N PHE A 305 -18.52 13.67 9.69
CA PHE A 305 -18.42 13.65 8.22
C PHE A 305 -19.35 12.58 7.63
N LEU A 306 -19.31 11.36 8.17
CA LEU A 306 -20.02 10.21 7.61
C LEU A 306 -21.54 10.39 7.64
N LYS A 307 -22.08 11.05 8.68
CA LYS A 307 -23.54 11.26 8.80
C LYS A 307 -24.08 12.26 7.79
N GLU A 308 -23.26 13.26 7.43
CA GLU A 308 -23.58 14.29 6.45
C GLU A 308 -23.37 13.76 5.03
N TYR A 309 -22.24 13.09 4.78
CA TYR A 309 -21.91 12.54 3.46
C TYR A 309 -22.81 11.35 3.08
N PHE A 310 -23.17 10.50 4.05
CA PHE A 310 -24.07 9.36 3.89
C PHE A 310 -25.33 9.53 4.75
N PRO A 311 -26.34 10.27 4.26
CA PRO A 311 -27.49 10.69 5.07
C PRO A 311 -28.33 9.52 5.61
N ASN A 312 -28.35 8.38 4.92
CA ASN A 312 -29.10 7.17 5.32
C ASN A 312 -28.26 6.14 6.09
N SER A 313 -27.03 6.49 6.48
CA SER A 313 -26.12 5.56 7.15
C SER A 313 -26.62 5.15 8.55
N LYS A 314 -26.43 3.89 8.92
CA LYS A 314 -26.64 3.39 10.28
C LYS A 314 -25.31 3.12 10.97
N TYR A 315 -25.33 3.10 12.29
CA TYR A 315 -24.15 2.92 13.12
C TYR A 315 -24.35 1.80 14.13
N ILE A 316 -23.34 0.95 14.25
CA ILE A 316 -23.30 -0.11 15.25
C ILE A 316 -22.12 0.13 16.16
N HIS A 317 -22.36 0.33 17.45
CA HIS A 317 -21.30 0.33 18.45
C HIS A 317 -21.02 -1.10 18.90
N LEU A 318 -19.86 -1.62 18.53
CA LEU A 318 -19.44 -2.97 18.92
C LEU A 318 -18.81 -2.93 20.32
N GLU A 319 -19.60 -3.31 21.30
CA GLU A 319 -19.20 -3.36 22.70
C GLU A 319 -18.51 -4.69 23.02
N ARG A 320 -17.32 -4.57 23.63
CA ARG A 320 -16.60 -5.70 24.21
C ARG A 320 -16.23 -5.34 25.64
N GLU A 321 -16.46 -6.31 26.53
CA GLU A 321 -16.12 -6.20 27.95
C GLU A 321 -14.67 -5.71 28.14
N LYS A 322 -14.52 -4.67 28.99
CA LYS A 322 -13.30 -3.89 29.19
C LYS A 322 -12.06 -4.74 29.41
N TYR A 323 -12.11 -5.68 30.34
CA TYR A 323 -10.97 -6.52 30.69
C TYR A 323 -10.54 -7.37 29.50
N SER A 324 -11.48 -8.03 28.84
CA SER A 324 -11.21 -8.85 27.66
C SER A 324 -10.57 -8.05 26.52
N CYS A 325 -10.97 -6.79 26.34
CA CYS A 325 -10.45 -5.91 25.31
C CYS A 325 -9.04 -5.40 25.65
N ILE A 326 -8.88 -4.79 26.83
CA ILE A 326 -7.63 -4.20 27.33
C ILE A 326 -6.53 -5.27 27.45
N LYS A 327 -6.85 -6.44 28.02
CA LYS A 327 -5.94 -7.60 28.05
C LYS A 327 -5.47 -8.00 26.66
N SER A 328 -6.32 -7.87 25.63
CA SER A 328 -5.96 -8.18 24.24
C SER A 328 -5.04 -7.15 23.61
N MET A 329 -5.18 -5.87 23.98
CA MET A 329 -4.32 -4.78 23.56
C MET A 329 -2.94 -4.93 24.18
N TYR A 330 -2.90 -5.04 25.52
CA TYR A 330 -1.69 -5.16 26.31
C TYR A 330 -0.85 -6.39 25.92
N ALA A 331 -1.49 -7.56 25.73
CA ALA A 331 -0.78 -8.79 25.32
C ALA A 331 -0.15 -8.71 23.91
N ARG A 332 -0.38 -7.64 23.17
CA ARG A 332 0.24 -7.33 21.87
C ARG A 332 1.13 -6.10 21.93
N ASN A 333 1.60 -5.77 23.13
CA ASN A 333 2.56 -4.71 23.38
C ASN A 333 2.06 -3.32 22.95
N TRP A 334 0.75 -3.09 22.91
CA TRP A 334 0.21 -1.75 22.67
C TRP A 334 0.83 -0.76 23.65
N TYR A 335 1.40 0.33 23.15
CA TYR A 335 2.13 1.35 23.91
C TYR A 335 3.43 0.90 24.59
N ALA A 336 3.95 -0.30 24.27
CA ALA A 336 5.28 -0.69 24.71
C ALA A 336 6.36 0.08 23.93
N GLN A 337 7.52 0.31 24.56
CA GLN A 337 8.65 1.01 23.94
C GLN A 337 9.13 0.38 22.62
N ASN A 338 8.92 -0.93 22.46
CA ASN A 338 9.25 -1.72 21.28
C ASN A 338 8.01 -2.37 20.63
N GLU A 339 6.83 -1.72 20.72
CA GLU A 339 5.55 -2.24 20.19
C GLU A 339 5.71 -2.84 18.78
N TYR A 340 6.51 -2.18 17.92
CA TYR A 340 7.01 -2.75 16.66
C TYR A 340 8.44 -2.26 16.37
N PRO A 341 9.38 -3.16 15.99
CA PRO A 341 10.75 -2.77 15.63
C PRO A 341 10.83 -1.99 14.31
N TYR A 342 9.82 -2.11 13.44
CA TYR A 342 9.71 -1.37 12.18
C TYR A 342 8.36 -0.62 12.12
N LEU A 343 8.29 0.54 12.77
CA LEU A 343 7.07 1.37 12.84
C LEU A 343 6.52 1.78 11.46
N MET A 344 7.37 1.80 10.42
CA MET A 344 6.98 2.18 9.07
C MET A 344 6.02 1.18 8.40
N ASP A 345 5.95 -0.06 8.88
CA ASP A 345 5.13 -1.11 8.29
C ASP A 345 3.75 -1.28 8.95
N HIS A 346 3.46 -0.48 9.98
CA HIS A 346 2.29 -0.67 10.85
C HIS A 346 1.55 0.64 11.15
N ASP A 347 0.70 1.07 10.20
CA ASP A 347 -0.12 2.29 10.32
C ASP A 347 -0.92 2.34 11.63
N TRP A 348 -1.41 1.21 12.14
CA TRP A 348 -2.17 1.19 13.40
C TRP A 348 -1.36 1.56 14.63
N ALA A 349 -0.06 1.23 14.65
CA ALA A 349 0.85 1.61 15.72
C ALA A 349 1.31 3.05 15.54
N LYS A 350 1.66 3.42 14.29
CA LYS A 350 2.07 4.78 13.93
C LYS A 350 1.02 5.83 14.27
N TYR A 351 -0.25 5.53 14.03
CA TYR A 351 -1.40 6.41 14.28
C TYR A 351 -2.25 5.94 15.46
N ARG A 352 -1.63 5.27 16.45
CA ARG A 352 -2.27 4.96 17.72
C ARG A 352 -2.47 6.26 18.51
N LEU A 353 -3.71 6.53 18.88
CA LEU A 353 -4.08 7.74 19.63
C LEU A 353 -3.33 7.81 20.96
N GLN A 354 -2.87 9.00 21.34
CA GLN A 354 -2.19 9.26 22.61
C GLN A 354 -2.82 10.47 23.29
N ALA A 355 -3.05 10.39 24.60
CA ALA A 355 -3.79 11.42 25.33
C ALA A 355 -3.10 12.80 25.28
N ASN A 356 -1.78 12.81 25.36
CA ASN A 356 -0.97 14.02 25.27
C ASN A 356 -1.04 14.70 23.90
N LYS A 357 -1.14 13.92 22.81
CA LYS A 357 -1.21 14.46 21.46
C LYS A 357 -2.56 15.09 21.12
N ILE A 358 -3.57 14.86 21.95
CA ILE A 358 -4.90 15.46 21.83
C ILE A 358 -5.24 16.36 23.02
N ASN A 359 -4.24 16.78 23.80
CA ASN A 359 -4.37 17.66 24.95
C ASN A 359 -5.34 17.17 26.06
N VAL A 360 -5.57 15.85 26.15
CA VAL A 360 -6.35 15.24 27.26
C VAL A 360 -5.49 15.06 28.51
N LEU A 361 -4.19 14.80 28.33
CA LEU A 361 -3.20 14.75 29.42
C LEU A 361 -1.99 15.60 29.04
N SER A 362 -1.20 16.02 30.03
CA SER A 362 0.12 16.60 29.74
C SER A 362 1.09 15.53 29.22
N ASP A 363 2.16 15.94 28.53
CA ASP A 363 3.24 15.02 28.12
C ASP A 363 3.83 14.28 29.34
N HIS A 364 3.98 14.98 30.46
CA HIS A 364 4.49 14.44 31.71
C HIS A 364 3.55 13.38 32.30
N ASP A 365 2.25 13.64 32.37
CA ASP A 365 1.29 12.69 32.95
C ASP A 365 1.09 11.48 32.03
N TRP A 366 1.11 11.67 30.71
CA TRP A 366 1.09 10.55 29.76
C TRP A 366 2.32 9.65 29.87
N GLN A 367 3.50 10.21 30.14
CA GLN A 367 4.73 9.43 30.32
C GLN A 367 4.72 8.61 31.61
N LYS A 368 4.03 9.07 32.67
CA LYS A 368 3.87 8.32 33.92
C LYS A 368 3.02 7.06 33.76
N LEU A 369 2.07 7.06 32.83
CA LEU A 369 1.21 5.91 32.61
C LEU A 369 2.00 4.73 32.03
N ASP A 370 1.80 3.55 32.60
CA ASP A 370 2.32 2.32 32.02
C ASP A 370 1.51 1.90 30.77
N ALA A 371 1.97 0.87 30.06
CA ALA A 371 1.32 0.42 28.83
C ALA A 371 -0.11 -0.14 29.07
N LEU A 372 -0.37 -0.71 30.24
CA LEU A 372 -1.70 -1.23 30.61
C LEU A 372 -2.67 -0.07 30.86
N GLU A 373 -2.25 0.93 31.62
CA GLU A 373 -3.01 2.16 31.91
C GLU A 373 -3.30 2.92 30.61
N LYS A 374 -2.32 3.04 29.70
CA LYS A 374 -2.53 3.62 28.36
C LYS A 374 -3.57 2.84 27.54
N CYS A 375 -3.55 1.50 27.60
CA CYS A 375 -4.59 0.68 26.96
C CYS A 375 -5.97 0.89 27.60
N ALA A 376 -6.04 1.01 28.93
CA ALA A 376 -7.29 1.25 29.66
C ALA A 376 -7.86 2.63 29.35
N TRP A 377 -7.01 3.68 29.34
CA TRP A 377 -7.36 5.02 28.90
C TRP A 377 -7.93 5.00 27.48
N TYR A 378 -7.20 4.38 26.55
CA TYR A 378 -7.63 4.32 25.16
C TYR A 378 -8.97 3.61 24.99
N TRP A 379 -9.19 2.47 25.67
CA TRP A 379 -10.48 1.77 25.62
C TRP A 379 -11.62 2.65 26.16
N ASN A 380 -11.42 3.31 27.29
CA ASN A 380 -12.44 4.16 27.93
C ASN A 380 -12.74 5.40 27.08
N PHE A 381 -11.69 6.11 26.66
CA PHE A 381 -11.79 7.32 25.86
C PHE A 381 -12.55 7.04 24.56
N ILE A 382 -12.16 6.01 23.81
CA ILE A 382 -12.77 5.72 22.50
C ILE A 382 -14.24 5.30 22.66
N ASN A 383 -14.61 4.49 23.66
CA ASN A 383 -16.03 4.15 23.86
C ASN A 383 -16.85 5.37 24.26
N LYS A 384 -16.37 6.21 25.17
CA LYS A 384 -17.04 7.48 25.52
C LYS A 384 -17.21 8.38 24.30
N GLN A 385 -16.18 8.52 23.46
CA GLN A 385 -16.29 9.31 22.24
C GLN A 385 -17.31 8.72 21.25
N ILE A 386 -17.34 7.39 21.09
CA ILE A 386 -18.37 6.72 20.27
C ILE A 386 -19.77 7.03 20.83
N GLU A 387 -19.99 6.86 22.13
CA GLU A 387 -21.28 7.14 22.78
C GLU A 387 -21.71 8.60 22.61
N ASN A 388 -20.79 9.55 22.80
CA ASN A 388 -21.03 10.97 22.62
C ASN A 388 -21.42 11.30 21.18
N GLU A 389 -20.67 10.82 20.19
CA GLU A 389 -20.96 11.06 18.77
C GLU A 389 -22.28 10.40 18.34
N LEU A 390 -22.56 9.19 18.83
CA LEU A 390 -23.80 8.47 18.54
C LEU A 390 -25.03 9.10 19.20
N SER A 391 -24.88 9.80 20.32
CA SER A 391 -25.98 10.56 20.94
C SER A 391 -26.52 11.69 20.05
N GLN A 392 -25.72 12.13 19.07
CA GLN A 392 -26.09 13.16 18.09
C GLN A 392 -26.70 12.57 16.80
N ILE A 393 -26.90 11.26 16.74
CA ILE A 393 -27.52 10.57 15.60
C ILE A 393 -28.99 10.30 15.92
N GLY A 394 -29.87 10.53 14.94
CA GLY A 394 -31.31 10.33 15.10
C GLY A 394 -31.70 8.91 15.50
N GLU A 395 -32.82 8.80 16.21
CA GLU A 395 -33.37 7.52 16.69
C GLU A 395 -33.54 6.51 15.53
N GLY A 396 -33.31 5.23 15.81
CA GLY A 396 -33.44 4.14 14.83
C GLY A 396 -32.23 3.95 13.89
N ARG A 397 -31.24 4.86 13.91
CA ARG A 397 -29.98 4.72 13.15
C ARG A 397 -28.81 4.16 13.95
N VAL A 398 -28.99 3.91 15.25
CA VAL A 398 -27.92 3.45 16.16
C VAL A 398 -28.30 2.12 16.81
N LEU A 399 -27.32 1.22 16.92
CA LEU A 399 -27.45 -0.04 17.67
C LEU A 399 -26.17 -0.34 18.47
N SER A 400 -26.30 -0.55 19.78
CA SER A 400 -25.26 -1.20 20.58
C SER A 400 -25.32 -2.71 20.42
N LEU A 401 -24.16 -3.33 20.17
CA LEU A 401 -24.02 -4.77 19.97
C LEU A 401 -22.93 -5.35 20.84
N ASN A 402 -23.28 -6.26 21.74
CA ASN A 402 -22.34 -6.99 22.58
C ASN A 402 -22.10 -8.41 22.06
N LEU A 403 -20.84 -8.76 21.79
CA LEU A 403 -20.47 -10.07 21.25
C LEU A 403 -20.83 -11.26 22.14
N LYS A 404 -20.90 -11.08 23.47
CA LYS A 404 -21.27 -12.17 24.39
C LYS A 404 -22.72 -12.61 24.20
N ASN A 405 -23.59 -11.67 23.81
CA ASN A 405 -25.02 -11.86 23.71
C ASN A 405 -25.47 -11.90 22.24
N LEU A 406 -24.55 -12.16 21.30
CA LEU A 406 -24.81 -12.08 19.86
C LEU A 406 -25.94 -13.01 19.40
N GLU A 407 -25.97 -14.24 19.91
CA GLU A 407 -27.06 -15.20 19.63
C GLU A 407 -28.38 -14.78 20.28
N GLN A 408 -28.33 -14.31 21.54
CA GLN A 408 -29.51 -13.89 22.30
C GLN A 408 -30.18 -12.66 21.67
N THR A 409 -29.38 -11.78 21.07
CA THR A 409 -29.83 -10.55 20.42
C THR A 409 -29.95 -10.68 18.90
N LYS A 410 -29.85 -11.90 18.36
CA LYS A 410 -29.85 -12.20 16.92
C LYS A 410 -30.91 -11.43 16.16
N ALA A 411 -32.18 -11.63 16.53
CA ALA A 411 -33.32 -11.02 15.86
C ALA A 411 -33.29 -9.49 15.86
N LYS A 412 -32.70 -8.88 16.90
CA LYS A 412 -32.59 -7.42 17.00
C LYS A 412 -31.56 -6.87 16.02
N TRP A 413 -30.36 -7.45 16.00
CA TRP A 413 -29.29 -6.91 15.18
C TRP A 413 -29.40 -7.33 13.70
N SER A 414 -29.94 -8.52 13.40
CA SER A 414 -30.23 -8.94 12.02
C SER A 414 -31.21 -7.99 11.35
N ARG A 415 -32.34 -7.69 12.01
CA ARG A 415 -33.36 -6.77 11.48
C ARG A 415 -32.86 -5.34 11.38
N PHE A 416 -32.03 -4.89 12.32
CA PHE A 416 -31.40 -3.57 12.21
C PHE A 416 -30.55 -3.43 10.93
N ILE A 417 -29.82 -4.48 10.59
CA ILE A 417 -28.93 -4.54 9.41
C ILE A 417 -29.74 -4.77 8.14
N SER A 418 -30.38 -5.94 8.01
CA SER A 418 -30.99 -6.43 6.76
C SER A 418 -32.51 -6.47 6.76
N GLU A 419 -33.19 -5.95 7.79
CA GLU A 419 -34.66 -6.00 7.97
C GLU A 419 -35.25 -7.41 8.10
N GLU A 420 -34.49 -8.44 7.75
CA GLU A 420 -34.82 -9.85 7.89
C GLU A 420 -33.83 -10.59 8.79
N ASP A 421 -34.31 -11.68 9.40
CA ASP A 421 -33.48 -12.62 10.16
C ASP A 421 -32.69 -13.52 9.20
N PHE A 422 -31.41 -13.74 9.45
CA PHE A 422 -30.59 -14.66 8.66
C PHE A 422 -29.80 -15.62 9.54
N ASN A 423 -29.52 -16.81 8.99
CA ASN A 423 -28.71 -17.82 9.66
C ASN A 423 -27.24 -17.62 9.35
N TYR A 424 -26.39 -17.78 10.36
CA TYR A 424 -24.95 -17.68 10.23
C TYR A 424 -24.26 -18.71 11.11
N ASN A 425 -23.01 -19.00 10.77
CA ASN A 425 -22.12 -19.80 11.56
C ASN A 425 -21.04 -18.90 12.16
N ILE A 426 -20.79 -19.02 13.47
CA ILE A 426 -19.65 -18.39 14.10
C ILE A 426 -18.39 -19.15 13.68
N VAL A 427 -17.73 -18.65 12.63
CA VAL A 427 -16.40 -19.12 12.27
C VAL A 427 -15.44 -18.64 13.35
N LYS A 428 -14.89 -19.55 14.16
CA LYS A 428 -13.80 -19.22 15.11
C LYS A 428 -12.60 -18.72 14.31
N THR A 429 -12.51 -17.41 14.08
CA THR A 429 -11.33 -16.76 13.52
C THR A 429 -10.25 -16.76 14.58
N ASN A 430 -9.22 -17.60 14.38
CA ASN A 430 -7.98 -17.69 15.14
C ASN A 430 -8.01 -16.94 16.49
N GLN A 431 -8.44 -17.62 17.56
CA GLN A 431 -7.77 -17.36 18.84
C GLN A 431 -6.29 -17.52 18.51
N VAL A 432 -5.52 -16.44 18.62
CA VAL A 432 -4.06 -16.50 18.50
C VAL A 432 -3.65 -17.71 19.32
N LYS A 433 -3.08 -18.74 18.67
CA LYS A 433 -2.45 -19.83 19.41
C LYS A 433 -1.51 -19.11 20.37
N LYS A 434 -1.74 -19.27 21.67
CA LYS A 434 -1.16 -18.55 22.83
C LYS A 434 0.38 -18.63 22.92
N ASN A 435 1.10 -18.82 21.80
CA ASN A 435 2.52 -19.13 21.75
C ASN A 435 3.39 -17.89 21.49
N HIS A 436 2.80 -16.73 21.15
CA HIS A 436 3.54 -15.48 20.83
C HIS A 436 2.93 -14.20 21.44
N LEU A 437 1.89 -14.30 22.26
CA LEU A 437 1.59 -13.18 23.16
C LEU A 437 2.73 -13.20 24.16
N ASN A 438 3.40 -12.07 24.42
CA ASN A 438 4.35 -11.98 25.53
C ASN A 438 3.65 -12.66 26.71
N LYS A 439 4.26 -13.75 27.18
CA LYS A 439 3.77 -14.43 28.38
C LYS A 439 3.64 -13.32 29.40
N TYR A 440 2.46 -13.22 30.03
CA TYR A 440 2.26 -12.43 31.22
C TYR A 440 3.49 -12.64 32.10
N GLU A 441 4.42 -11.71 32.10
CA GLU A 441 5.52 -11.76 33.05
C GLU A 441 4.87 -11.38 34.37
N ASN A 442 4.53 -12.41 35.13
CA ASN A 442 4.33 -12.42 36.57
C ASN A 442 3.07 -11.77 37.16
N MET A 443 2.07 -11.35 36.36
CA MET A 443 0.84 -10.74 36.90
C MET A 443 -0.36 -11.70 36.85
N GLU A 444 -0.97 -11.98 38.01
CA GLU A 444 -2.17 -12.80 38.13
C GLU A 444 -3.40 -12.11 37.50
N GLU A 445 -4.38 -12.89 37.04
CA GLU A 445 -5.59 -12.37 36.35
C GLU A 445 -6.39 -11.39 37.22
N GLU A 446 -6.43 -11.63 38.53
CA GLU A 446 -7.11 -10.76 39.50
C GLU A 446 -6.37 -9.44 39.70
N GLU A 447 -5.03 -9.45 39.79
CA GLU A 447 -4.21 -8.24 39.88
C GLU A 447 -4.40 -7.35 38.65
N LEU A 448 -4.44 -7.96 37.45
CA LEU A 448 -4.69 -7.23 36.19
C LEU A 448 -6.07 -6.55 36.17
N ARG A 449 -7.11 -7.23 36.68
CA ARG A 449 -8.46 -6.65 36.80
C ARG A 449 -8.47 -5.47 37.76
N ASN A 450 -7.87 -5.65 38.94
CA ASN A 450 -7.83 -4.62 39.98
C ASN A 450 -7.09 -3.37 39.49
N LYS A 451 -5.97 -3.51 38.77
CA LYS A 451 -5.26 -2.37 38.16
C LYS A 451 -6.11 -1.63 37.12
N ILE A 452 -6.76 -2.36 36.22
CA ILE A 452 -7.65 -1.76 35.21
C ILE A 452 -8.79 -1.00 35.89
N ASP A 453 -9.43 -1.60 36.89
CA ASP A 453 -10.56 -0.98 37.59
C ASP A 453 -10.15 0.23 38.43
N ALA A 454 -9.02 0.16 39.12
CA ALA A 454 -8.45 1.28 39.86
C ALA A 454 -8.18 2.47 38.93
N PHE A 455 -7.51 2.24 37.79
CA PHE A 455 -7.23 3.28 36.81
C PHE A 455 -8.53 3.87 36.22
N LEU A 456 -9.48 3.03 35.82
CA LEU A 456 -10.72 3.51 35.21
C LEU A 456 -11.60 4.30 36.19
N ASN A 457 -11.58 3.96 37.47
CA ASN A 457 -12.27 4.73 38.51
C ASN A 457 -11.62 6.10 38.73
N LEU A 458 -10.28 6.18 38.73
CA LEU A 458 -9.52 7.44 38.75
C LEU A 458 -9.71 8.25 37.46
N SER A 459 -9.99 7.59 36.33
CA SER A 459 -10.19 8.27 35.05
C SER A 459 -11.56 8.94 34.89
N LYS A 460 -12.49 8.76 35.84
CA LYS A 460 -13.73 9.57 35.87
C LYS A 460 -13.45 11.05 36.13
N THR A 461 -12.22 11.40 36.50
CA THR A 461 -11.73 12.76 36.77
C THR A 461 -10.99 13.42 35.61
N PHE A 462 -10.72 12.71 34.50
CA PHE A 462 -10.01 13.22 33.32
C PHE A 462 -10.87 13.22 32.04
#